data_AF-A0A2D7SZ01-F1
#
_entry.id   AF-A0A2D7SZ01-F1
#
_cell.length_a   1.000
_cell.length_b   1.000
_cell.length_c   1.000
_cell.angle_alpha   90.00
_cell.angle_beta   90.00
_cell.angle_gamma   90.00
#
_symmetry.space_group_name_H-M   'P 1'
#
loop_
_entity.id
_entity.type
_entity.pdbx_description
1 polymer ?
#
loop_
_entity_poly.entity_id
_entity_poly.type
_entity_poly.pdbx_seq_one_letter_code
_entity_poly.pdbx_strand_id
1 'polypeptide(L)'
;MRKSAFSIGLGLILLIVGIFISNLISNLNKSEPTFNNNLPTSIYIDEVKNISNKIHIERSGKLRSSNRINVISEVQGSKKKSSKKNFKEGEIFKEGEILIEINSDEFNSIVKQSRSELKNLIASVLPDIKIDYSENFNNWKSYFDRFSVENPISQLPKSSSEKENLFSFAT
;
A
#
# COMPACT_ATOMS: atom_id res chain seq x y z
N MET A 1 -21.36 -45.90 -124.56
CA MET A 1 -20.16 -46.19 -123.74
C MET A 1 -19.71 -44.96 -122.91
N ARG A 2 -20.63 -44.24 -122.23
CA ARG A 2 -20.33 -42.95 -121.53
C ARG A 2 -20.67 -42.90 -120.04
N LYS A 3 -21.30 -43.95 -119.47
CA LYS A 3 -21.75 -43.97 -118.05
C LYS A 3 -20.73 -44.61 -117.09
N SER A 4 -19.87 -45.51 -117.56
CA SER A 4 -18.84 -46.18 -116.74
C SER A 4 -17.62 -45.28 -116.43
N ALA A 5 -17.28 -44.36 -117.34
CA ALA A 5 -16.16 -43.43 -117.13
C ALA A 5 -16.41 -42.41 -116.01
N PHE A 6 -17.67 -41.98 -115.82
CA PHE A 6 -18.03 -41.04 -114.77
C PHE A 6 -17.96 -41.67 -113.37
N SER A 7 -18.35 -42.94 -113.26
CA SER A 7 -18.26 -43.70 -112.00
C SER A 7 -16.80 -43.96 -111.59
N ILE A 8 -15.90 -44.21 -112.56
CA ILE A 8 -14.47 -44.37 -112.29
C ILE A 8 -13.84 -43.06 -111.79
N GLY A 9 -14.20 -41.92 -112.40
CA GLY A 9 -13.66 -40.62 -112.02
C GLY A 9 -14.10 -40.19 -110.62
N LEU A 10 -15.35 -40.45 -110.26
CA LEU A 10 -15.88 -40.14 -108.93
C LEU A 10 -15.23 -41.00 -107.84
N GLY A 11 -14.98 -42.28 -108.13
CA GLY A 11 -14.25 -43.16 -107.22
C GLY A 11 -12.81 -42.71 -106.97
N LEU A 12 -12.12 -42.21 -108.01
CA LEU A 12 -10.76 -41.70 -107.89
C LEU A 12 -10.69 -40.45 -106.99
N ILE A 13 -11.66 -39.53 -107.14
CA ILE A 13 -11.77 -38.33 -106.32
C ILE A 13 -12.02 -38.66 -104.85
N LEU A 14 -12.86 -39.67 -104.59
CA LEU A 14 -13.19 -40.07 -103.21
C LEU A 14 -11.97 -40.67 -102.49
N LEU A 15 -11.12 -41.41 -103.21
CA LEU A 15 -9.83 -41.90 -102.69
C LEU A 15 -8.87 -40.75 -102.36
N ILE A 16 -8.74 -39.76 -103.25
CA ILE A 16 -7.85 -38.61 -103.05
C ILE A 16 -8.27 -37.81 -101.81
N VAL A 17 -9.58 -37.56 -101.64
CA VAL A 17 -10.12 -36.83 -100.48
C VAL A 17 -9.90 -37.62 -99.19
N GLY A 18 -10.10 -38.94 -99.19
CA GLY A 18 -9.88 -39.78 -98.01
C GLY A 18 -8.43 -39.75 -97.51
N ILE A 19 -7.47 -39.83 -98.43
CA ILE A 19 -6.04 -39.76 -98.09
C ILE A 19 -5.68 -38.40 -97.48
N PHE A 20 -6.24 -37.32 -98.02
CA PHE A 20 -5.97 -35.96 -97.54
C PHE A 20 -6.47 -35.74 -96.11
N ILE A 21 -7.67 -36.23 -95.79
CA ILE A 21 -8.26 -36.13 -94.44
C ILE A 21 -7.46 -36.97 -93.43
N SER A 22 -7.02 -38.17 -93.80
CA SER A 22 -6.21 -39.04 -92.94
C SER A 22 -4.90 -38.38 -92.50
N ASN A 23 -4.21 -37.73 -93.44
CA ASN A 23 -2.96 -37.04 -93.14
C ASN A 23 -3.16 -35.85 -92.19
N LEU A 24 -4.27 -35.11 -92.33
CA LEU A 24 -4.61 -34.00 -91.45
C LEU A 24 -4.81 -34.45 -90.00
N ILE A 25 -5.44 -35.61 -89.79
CA ILE A 25 -5.75 -36.14 -88.45
C ILE A 25 -4.48 -36.71 -87.79
N SER A 26 -3.63 -37.40 -88.55
CA SER A 26 -2.39 -38.00 -88.01
C SER A 26 -1.38 -36.95 -87.51
N ASN A 27 -1.34 -35.78 -88.15
CA ASN A 27 -0.48 -34.66 -87.73
C ASN A 27 -1.02 -33.89 -86.51
N LEU A 28 -2.22 -34.22 -86.01
CA LEU A 28 -2.79 -33.65 -84.80
C LEU A 28 -2.39 -34.42 -83.53
N ASN A 29 -1.40 -35.33 -83.62
CA ASN A 29 -0.86 -36.05 -82.47
C ASN A 29 -0.28 -35.10 -81.41
N LYS A 30 -1.12 -34.80 -80.41
CA LYS A 30 -0.77 -34.06 -79.22
C LYS A 30 -0.05 -35.02 -78.27
N SER A 31 1.28 -34.89 -78.16
CA SER A 31 2.08 -35.63 -77.19
C SER A 31 1.48 -35.47 -75.79
N GLU A 32 1.23 -36.58 -75.10
CA GLU A 32 0.80 -36.55 -73.70
C GLU A 32 1.91 -35.97 -72.81
N PRO A 33 1.59 -35.13 -71.81
CA PRO A 33 2.58 -34.54 -70.92
C PRO A 33 3.04 -35.54 -69.86
N THR A 34 4.35 -35.75 -69.73
CA THR A 34 4.94 -36.52 -68.62
C THR A 34 4.97 -35.66 -67.35
N PHE A 35 4.20 -36.03 -66.33
CA PHE A 35 4.25 -35.38 -65.01
C PHE A 35 5.38 -35.98 -64.15
N ASN A 36 6.30 -35.12 -63.70
CA ASN A 36 7.32 -35.48 -62.71
C ASN A 36 6.70 -35.38 -61.31
N ASN A 37 6.56 -36.51 -60.62
CA ASN A 37 5.83 -36.63 -59.36
C ASN A 37 6.65 -36.31 -58.10
N ASN A 38 7.84 -35.73 -58.23
CA ASN A 38 8.68 -35.38 -57.07
C ASN A 38 8.47 -33.90 -56.67
N LEU A 39 7.29 -33.58 -56.13
CA LEU A 39 7.06 -32.31 -55.44
C LEU A 39 7.25 -32.54 -53.93
N PRO A 40 8.22 -31.90 -53.25
CA PRO A 40 8.36 -32.02 -51.81
C PRO A 40 7.11 -31.44 -51.12
N THR A 41 6.51 -32.21 -50.21
CA THR A 41 5.36 -31.78 -49.43
C THR A 41 5.77 -30.66 -48.48
N SER A 42 5.26 -29.45 -48.71
CA SER A 42 5.48 -28.31 -47.82
C SER A 42 4.60 -28.47 -46.58
N ILE A 43 5.22 -28.48 -45.41
CA ILE A 43 4.54 -28.45 -44.11
C ILE A 43 4.87 -27.14 -43.40
N TYR A 44 3.86 -26.51 -42.80
CA TYR A 44 4.04 -25.30 -42.03
C TYR A 44 4.45 -25.67 -40.60
N ILE A 45 5.58 -25.11 -40.16
CA ILE A 45 6.10 -25.26 -38.79
C ILE A 45 6.17 -23.86 -38.19
N ASP A 46 5.50 -23.67 -37.05
CA ASP A 46 5.65 -22.49 -36.22
C ASP A 46 6.56 -22.81 -35.03
N GLU A 47 7.67 -22.08 -34.93
CA GLU A 47 8.61 -22.21 -33.83
C GLU A 47 8.05 -21.48 -32.60
N VAL A 48 7.67 -22.24 -31.57
CA VAL A 48 7.18 -21.67 -30.30
C VAL A 48 8.36 -21.16 -29.48
N LYS A 49 8.35 -19.85 -29.20
CA LYS A 49 9.31 -19.20 -28.31
C LYS A 49 8.62 -18.86 -26.99
N ASN A 50 9.18 -19.34 -25.89
CA ASN A 50 8.68 -19.03 -24.55
C ASN A 50 8.96 -17.56 -24.24
N ILE A 51 7.91 -16.74 -24.29
CA ILE A 51 7.95 -15.35 -23.85
C ILE A 51 7.21 -15.21 -22.52
N SER A 52 7.80 -14.44 -21.59
CA SER A 52 7.18 -14.15 -20.31
C SER A 52 6.24 -12.94 -20.45
N ASN A 53 4.93 -13.19 -20.51
CA ASN A 53 3.93 -12.14 -20.60
C ASN A 53 3.55 -11.64 -19.19
N LYS A 54 3.68 -10.32 -18.96
CA LYS A 54 3.20 -9.69 -17.72
C LYS A 54 1.69 -9.47 -17.80
N ILE A 55 0.95 -10.17 -16.96
CA ILE A 55 -0.50 -10.00 -16.81
C ILE A 55 -0.74 -8.75 -15.94
N HIS A 56 -1.42 -7.75 -16.48
CA HIS A 56 -1.88 -6.59 -15.72
C HIS A 56 -3.31 -6.84 -15.25
N ILE A 57 -3.55 -6.77 -13.94
CA ILE A 57 -4.88 -6.95 -13.35
C ILE A 57 -5.28 -5.63 -12.72
N GLU A 58 -6.24 -4.95 -13.32
CA GLU A 58 -6.83 -3.73 -12.75
C GLU A 58 -7.85 -4.09 -11.67
N ARG A 59 -7.77 -3.41 -10.52
CA ARG A 59 -8.74 -3.55 -9.43
C ARG A 59 -9.19 -2.18 -8.98
N SER A 60 -10.49 -2.01 -8.83
CA SER A 60 -11.09 -0.83 -8.20
C SER A 60 -11.26 -1.09 -6.70
N GLY A 61 -10.90 -0.12 -5.88
CA GLY A 61 -11.01 -0.19 -4.43
C GLY A 61 -11.30 1.19 -3.83
N LYS A 62 -11.75 1.21 -2.57
CA LYS A 62 -11.98 2.47 -1.86
C LYS A 62 -10.65 2.98 -1.31
N LEU A 63 -10.33 4.24 -1.61
CA LEU A 63 -9.19 4.92 -1.01
C LEU A 63 -9.51 5.25 0.45
N ARG A 64 -8.52 5.06 1.31
CA ARG A 64 -8.58 5.45 2.73
C ARG A 64 -7.26 6.11 3.09
N SER A 65 -7.29 7.06 4.04
CA SER A 65 -6.05 7.68 4.53
C SER A 65 -5.08 6.60 5.01
N SER A 66 -3.80 6.72 4.63
CA SER A 66 -2.73 5.84 5.11
C SER A 66 -2.65 5.89 6.63
N ASN A 67 -2.69 7.10 7.20
CA ASN A 67 -2.62 7.33 8.64
C ASN A 67 -3.89 8.03 9.09
N ARG A 68 -4.72 7.33 9.87
CA ARG A 68 -5.88 7.90 10.55
C ARG A 68 -5.63 7.80 12.05
N ILE A 69 -5.66 8.95 12.73
CA ILE A 69 -5.56 9.02 14.17
C ILE A 69 -6.91 9.41 14.77
N ASN A 70 -7.24 8.84 15.93
CA ASN A 70 -8.36 9.27 16.73
C ASN A 70 -7.79 10.11 17.87
N VAL A 71 -8.22 11.36 17.97
CA VAL A 71 -7.79 12.26 19.03
C VAL A 71 -8.79 12.16 20.17
N ILE A 72 -8.29 11.83 21.36
CA ILE A 72 -9.04 11.85 22.61
C ILE A 72 -8.38 12.83 23.57
N SER A 73 -9.17 13.40 24.48
CA SER A 73 -8.60 14.23 25.54
C SER A 73 -8.16 13.35 26.70
N GLU A 74 -6.95 13.59 27.21
CA GLU A 74 -6.47 12.97 28.45
C GLU A 74 -7.16 13.56 29.69
N VAL A 75 -7.65 14.79 29.58
CA VAL A 75 -8.27 15.54 30.68
C VAL A 75 -9.69 15.98 30.33
N GLN A 76 -10.51 16.14 31.36
CA GLN A 76 -11.84 16.73 31.23
C GLN A 76 -11.76 18.24 31.41
N GLY A 77 -12.67 18.98 30.78
CA GLY A 77 -12.78 20.42 30.99
C GLY A 77 -13.53 21.15 29.88
N SER A 78 -13.70 22.45 30.07
CA SER A 78 -14.35 23.32 29.09
C SER A 78 -13.34 23.83 28.06
N LYS A 79 -13.75 23.90 26.79
CA LYS A 79 -12.92 24.50 25.74
C LYS A 79 -12.75 26.00 25.99
N LYS A 80 -11.50 26.48 26.01
CA LYS A 80 -11.20 27.91 25.99
C LYS A 80 -11.56 28.50 24.62
N LYS A 81 -12.14 29.70 24.63
CA LYS A 81 -12.52 30.45 23.42
C LYS A 81 -11.33 30.99 22.63
N SER A 82 -10.12 30.93 23.17
CA SER A 82 -8.95 31.66 22.64
C SER A 82 -8.14 30.91 21.56
N SER A 83 -8.62 29.76 21.08
CA SER A 83 -7.90 29.03 20.03
C SER A 83 -7.82 29.88 18.76
N LYS A 84 -6.60 30.17 18.30
CA LYS A 84 -6.31 30.95 17.06
C LYS A 84 -7.04 30.39 15.83
N LYS A 85 -7.35 29.10 15.86
CA LYS A 85 -8.03 28.37 14.80
C LYS A 85 -9.28 27.67 15.33
N ASN A 86 -10.33 27.66 14.52
CA ASN A 86 -11.58 26.98 14.88
C ASN A 86 -11.41 25.47 14.67
N PHE A 87 -11.58 24.68 15.72
CA PHE A 87 -11.70 23.23 15.59
C PHE A 87 -13.06 22.87 14.94
N LYS A 88 -13.07 22.75 13.61
CA LYS A 88 -14.22 22.40 12.78
C LYS A 88 -13.79 21.38 11.71
N GLU A 89 -14.76 20.67 11.15
CA GLU A 89 -14.51 19.75 10.04
C GLU A 89 -13.93 20.49 8.83
N GLY A 90 -12.97 19.85 8.15
CA GLY A 90 -12.29 20.41 6.97
C GLY A 90 -11.08 21.31 7.28
N GLU A 91 -10.77 21.54 8.56
CA GLU A 91 -9.62 22.34 8.96
C GLU A 91 -8.31 21.54 8.99
N ILE A 92 -7.24 22.13 8.45
CA ILE A 92 -5.91 21.50 8.38
C ILE A 92 -5.07 21.94 9.58
N PHE A 93 -4.51 20.99 10.33
CA PHE A 93 -3.59 21.27 11.43
C PHE A 93 -2.21 20.71 11.14
N LYS A 94 -1.17 21.44 11.55
CA LYS A 94 0.20 20.94 11.49
C LYS A 94 0.53 20.12 12.72
N GLU A 95 1.54 19.27 12.61
CA GLU A 95 2.10 18.57 13.77
C GLU A 95 2.56 19.59 14.83
N GLY A 96 2.17 19.35 16.08
CA GLY A 96 2.42 20.26 17.21
C GLY A 96 1.49 21.47 17.29
N GLU A 97 0.56 21.66 16.35
CA GLU A 97 -0.43 22.74 16.44
C GLU A 97 -1.52 22.40 17.46
N ILE A 98 -1.91 23.38 18.27
CA ILE A 98 -2.96 23.22 19.28
C ILE A 98 -4.32 23.09 18.58
N LEU A 99 -4.92 21.90 18.70
CA LEU A 99 -6.27 21.61 18.18
C LEU A 99 -7.35 22.31 19.02
N ILE A 100 -7.30 22.08 20.33
CA ILE A 100 -8.25 22.59 21.33
C ILE A 100 -7.46 22.94 22.58
N GLU A 101 -7.69 24.13 23.13
CA GLU A 101 -7.18 24.50 24.45
C GLU A 101 -8.30 24.29 25.49
N ILE A 102 -7.99 23.58 26.56
CA ILE A 102 -8.94 23.27 27.65
C ILE A 102 -8.65 24.20 28.82
N ASN A 103 -9.70 24.63 29.54
CA ASN A 103 -9.51 25.40 30.77
C ASN A 103 -8.82 24.54 31.84
N SER A 104 -7.66 25.00 32.31
CA SER A 104 -6.82 24.33 33.31
C SER A 104 -7.01 24.85 34.73
N ASP A 105 -7.90 25.81 34.99
CA ASP A 105 -8.08 26.42 36.32
C ASP A 105 -8.46 25.39 37.40
N GLU A 106 -9.38 24.47 37.08
CA GLU A 106 -9.79 23.38 37.97
C GLU A 106 -8.65 22.40 38.21
N PHE A 107 -7.99 21.95 37.14
CA PHE A 107 -6.83 21.07 37.23
C PHE A 107 -5.71 21.70 38.08
N ASN A 108 -5.41 22.98 37.89
CA ASN A 108 -4.41 23.71 38.67
C ASN A 108 -4.81 23.77 40.15
N SER A 109 -6.10 23.95 40.45
CA SER A 109 -6.61 23.96 41.82
C SER A 109 -6.47 22.60 42.50
N ILE A 110 -6.77 21.51 41.77
CA ILE A 110 -6.56 20.13 42.23
C ILE A 110 -5.08 19.89 42.52
N VAL A 111 -4.19 20.30 41.61
CA VAL A 111 -2.74 20.15 41.79
C VAL A 111 -2.25 20.93 43.03
N LYS A 112 -2.75 22.15 43.26
CA LYS A 112 -2.44 22.93 44.47
C LYS A 112 -2.95 22.28 45.75
N GLN A 113 -4.14 21.68 45.70
CA GLN A 113 -4.70 20.94 46.83
C GLN A 113 -3.79 19.74 47.18
N SER A 114 -3.42 18.92 46.19
CA SER A 114 -2.53 17.77 46.41
C SER A 114 -1.14 18.18 46.91
N ARG A 115 -0.60 19.33 46.46
CA ARG A 115 0.66 19.87 46.99
C ARG A 115 0.53 20.30 48.45
N SER A 116 -0.61 20.86 48.85
CA SER A 116 -0.87 21.25 50.25
C SER A 116 -0.98 20.02 51.15
N GLU A 117 -1.66 18.97 50.67
CA GLU A 117 -1.73 17.66 51.33
C GLU A 117 -0.35 17.06 51.52
N LEU A 118 0.49 17.05 50.47
CA LEU A 118 1.87 16.58 50.58
C LEU A 118 2.67 17.38 51.61
N LYS A 119 2.55 18.70 51.63
CA LYS A 119 3.22 19.55 52.63
C LYS A 119 2.81 19.17 54.05
N ASN A 120 1.52 18.94 54.26
CA ASN A 120 0.98 18.54 55.57
C ASN A 120 1.48 17.14 55.98
N LEU A 121 1.55 16.20 55.05
CA LEU A 121 2.10 14.85 55.29
C LEU A 121 3.59 14.92 55.67
N ILE A 122 4.38 15.75 54.99
CA ILE A 122 5.79 15.95 55.36
C ILE A 122 5.87 16.56 56.76
N ALA A 123 5.04 17.56 57.08
CA ALA A 123 5.03 18.18 58.39
C ALA A 123 4.67 17.19 59.52
N SER A 124 3.75 16.25 59.28
CA SER A 124 3.36 15.25 60.29
C SER A 124 4.43 14.21 60.56
N VAL A 125 5.25 13.87 59.56
CA VAL A 125 6.29 12.83 59.66
C VAL A 125 7.65 13.42 60.07
N LEU A 126 7.84 14.74 59.95
CA LEU A 126 9.09 15.42 60.31
C LEU A 126 9.54 15.21 61.77
N PRO A 127 8.66 15.16 62.79
CA PRO A 127 9.04 14.81 64.16
C PRO A 127 9.62 13.39 64.27
N ASP A 128 9.01 12.42 63.59
CA ASP A 128 9.45 11.02 63.60
C ASP A 128 10.83 10.90 62.93
N ILE A 129 11.04 11.60 61.80
CA ILE A 129 12.36 11.71 61.15
C ILE A 129 13.40 12.31 62.10
N LYS A 130 13.03 13.28 62.94
CA LYS A 130 13.94 13.89 63.91
C LYS A 130 14.41 12.90 64.97
N ILE A 131 13.51 12.01 65.42
CA ILE A 131 13.75 11.05 66.49
C ILE A 131 14.52 9.84 65.95
N ASP A 132 14.05 9.25 64.85
CA ASP A 132 14.54 7.96 64.35
C ASP A 132 15.65 8.10 63.30
N TYR A 133 15.76 9.26 62.62
CA TYR A 133 16.63 9.50 61.46
C TYR A 133 17.35 10.86 61.51
N SER A 134 17.99 11.17 62.64
CA SER A 134 18.65 12.47 62.88
C SER A 134 19.71 12.84 61.83
N GLU A 135 20.33 11.86 61.18
CA GLU A 135 21.35 12.05 60.13
C GLU A 135 20.80 12.77 58.89
N ASN A 136 19.56 12.45 58.48
CA ASN A 136 18.94 13.03 57.28
C ASN A 136 17.91 14.12 57.59
N PHE A 137 17.61 14.37 58.88
CA PHE A 137 16.66 15.38 59.33
C PHE A 137 16.92 16.77 58.71
N ASN A 138 18.19 17.20 58.62
CA ASN A 138 18.52 18.50 58.05
C ASN A 138 18.14 18.61 56.56
N ASN A 139 18.22 17.53 55.80
CA ASN A 139 17.84 17.51 54.40
C ASN A 139 16.31 17.61 54.24
N TRP A 140 15.57 16.87 55.06
CA TRP A 140 14.10 16.94 55.10
C TRP A 140 13.58 18.29 55.58
N LYS A 141 14.18 18.86 56.64
CA LYS A 141 13.85 20.20 57.12
C LYS A 141 14.10 21.24 56.03
N SER A 142 15.25 21.18 55.37
CA SER A 142 15.59 22.11 54.28
C SER A 142 14.66 21.95 53.08
N TYR A 143 14.18 20.73 52.80
CA TYR A 143 13.18 20.48 51.77
C TYR A 143 11.83 21.10 52.15
N PHE A 144 11.35 20.86 53.36
CA PHE A 144 10.11 21.41 53.89
C PHE A 144 10.10 22.95 53.91
N ASP A 145 11.19 23.56 54.38
CA ASP A 145 11.33 25.02 54.45
C ASP A 145 11.29 25.68 53.05
N ARG A 146 11.78 24.96 52.01
CA ARG A 146 11.74 25.41 50.62
C ARG A 146 10.47 25.00 49.87
N PHE A 147 9.60 24.19 50.48
CA PHE A 147 8.42 23.65 49.83
C PHE A 147 7.35 24.74 49.64
N SER A 148 7.03 25.03 48.38
CA SER A 148 5.98 25.98 47.98
C SER A 148 4.86 25.24 47.25
N VAL A 149 3.62 25.51 47.64
CA VAL A 149 2.41 24.97 46.99
C VAL A 149 2.22 25.53 45.58
N GLU A 150 2.69 26.76 45.35
CA GLU A 150 2.53 27.46 44.09
C GLU A 150 3.51 26.97 43.01
N ASN A 151 4.69 26.53 43.41
CA ASN A 151 5.76 26.14 42.49
C ASN A 151 5.76 24.63 42.20
N PRO A 152 6.38 24.19 41.08
CA PRO A 152 6.65 22.78 40.84
C PRO A 152 7.43 22.13 41.99
N ILE A 153 7.10 20.87 42.28
CA ILE A 153 7.71 20.10 43.36
C ILE A 153 9.17 19.79 42.98
N SER A 154 10.10 20.10 43.88
CA SER A 154 11.50 19.71 43.75
C SER A 154 11.69 18.24 44.11
N GLN A 155 12.74 17.62 43.60
CA GLN A 155 13.05 16.22 43.88
C GLN A 155 13.17 15.98 45.39
N LEU A 156 12.55 14.88 45.86
CA LEU A 156 12.59 14.48 47.26
C LEU A 156 14.05 14.28 47.74
N PRO A 157 14.33 14.52 49.03
CA PRO A 157 15.63 14.21 49.61
C PRO A 157 16.01 12.74 49.38
N LYS A 158 17.29 12.49 49.08
CA LYS A 158 17.80 11.11 49.02
C LYS A 158 17.92 10.57 50.45
N SER A 159 17.46 9.34 50.67
CA SER A 159 17.63 8.63 51.94
C SER A 159 19.12 8.40 52.20
N SER A 160 19.57 8.62 53.44
CA SER A 160 20.95 8.36 53.84
C SER A 160 21.16 6.93 54.37
N SER A 161 20.07 6.26 54.76
CA SER A 161 20.08 4.92 55.35
C SER A 161 19.06 4.00 54.69
N GLU A 162 19.37 2.70 54.65
CA GLU A 162 18.47 1.65 54.15
C GLU A 162 17.17 1.58 54.98
N LYS A 163 17.24 1.85 56.28
CA LYS A 163 16.05 1.95 57.16
C LYS A 163 15.13 3.11 56.77
N GLU A 164 15.70 4.26 56.43
CA GLU A 164 14.95 5.43 55.99
C GLU A 164 14.33 5.20 54.60
N ASN A 165 15.04 4.50 53.72
CA ASN A 165 14.53 4.10 52.41
C ASN A 165 13.30 3.20 52.55
N LEU A 166 13.35 2.18 53.42
CA LEU A 166 12.21 1.32 53.75
C LEU A 166 11.01 2.10 54.30
N PHE A 167 11.24 3.08 55.16
CA PHE A 167 10.18 3.94 55.71
C PHE A 167 9.49 4.80 54.63
N SER A 168 10.24 5.31 53.65
CA SER A 168 9.71 6.15 52.56
C SER A 168 8.82 5.42 51.55
N PHE A 169 8.87 4.08 51.51
CA PHE A 169 8.04 3.24 50.62
C PHE A 169 6.95 2.45 51.35
N ALA A 170 6.97 2.41 52.68
CA ALA A 170 6.06 1.59 53.49
C ALA A 170 4.79 2.33 53.99
N THR A 171 4.66 3.63 53.69
CA THR A 171 3.51 4.47 54.06
C THR A 171 2.91 5.10 52.81
#